data_AF-A0A960UX64-F1
#
_entry.id   AF-A0A960UX64-F1
#
_cell.length_a   1.000
_cell.length_b   1.000
_cell.length_c   1.000
_cell.angle_alpha   90.00
_cell.angle_beta   90.00
_cell.angle_gamma   90.00
#
_symmetry.space_group_name_H-M   'P 1'
#
loop_
_entity.id
_entity.type
_entity.pdbx_description
1 polymer ?
#
loop_
_entity_poly.entity_id
_entity_poly.type
_entity_poly.pdbx_seq_one_letter_code
_entity_poly.pdbx_strand_id
1 'polypeptide(L)'
;KKTKTGYSTDQSVLEELRGMHPVIDLLLEHRKYSKLKSTYVDALPRLIHPDTGRIHTSFQQTIAATGRLSSTEPNLQNIPIREETGRAIRKGFVPASGNILLALDYSQIELRILAHYAKDEALLDAFQNDRDIHAITASSLFGVDQKNVSPDQRSRAKTVNFSIVYGVTDYGLSRNLGIGRKEAQELIDRFFETYPGVRKYMDETIQFAEKHGYVETLSGRRR
;
A
#
# COMPACT_ATOMS: atom_id res chain seq x y z
N LYS A 1 13.15 17.40 8.50
CA LYS A 1 12.28 17.79 7.36
C LYS A 1 11.47 19.03 7.74
N LYS A 2 11.38 20.07 6.90
CA LYS A 2 10.53 21.26 7.14
C LYS A 2 9.23 21.17 6.32
N THR A 3 8.12 21.61 6.88
CA THR A 3 6.85 21.86 6.20
C THR A 3 6.67 23.37 6.00
N LYS A 4 5.59 23.79 5.33
CA LYS A 4 5.26 25.21 5.15
C LYS A 4 5.11 25.97 6.47
N THR A 5 4.81 25.28 7.58
CA THR A 5 4.48 25.88 8.88
C THR A 5 5.51 25.61 9.97
N GLY A 6 6.59 24.86 9.69
CA GLY A 6 7.63 24.60 10.68
C GLY A 6 8.37 23.27 10.48
N TYR A 7 8.87 22.69 11.57
CA TYR A 7 9.52 21.38 11.52
C TYR A 7 8.46 20.28 11.45
N SER A 8 8.63 19.34 10.51
CA SER A 8 7.78 18.16 10.43
C SER A 8 8.03 17.28 11.65
N THR A 9 6.95 16.83 12.27
CA THR A 9 6.96 15.77 13.26
C THR A 9 6.24 14.54 12.71
N ASP A 10 6.17 14.35 11.38
CA ASP A 10 5.48 13.21 10.77
C ASP A 10 6.07 11.88 11.25
N GLN A 11 5.28 10.81 11.14
CA GLN A 11 5.71 9.47 11.60
C GLN A 11 7.08 9.06 11.03
N SER A 12 7.31 9.23 9.72
CA SER A 12 8.59 8.88 9.10
C SER A 12 9.77 9.69 9.65
N VAL A 13 9.54 10.97 9.99
CA VAL A 13 10.59 11.83 10.56
C VAL A 13 10.92 11.39 11.98
N LEU A 14 9.89 11.06 12.77
CA LEU A 14 10.10 10.54 14.13
C LEU A 14 10.77 9.17 14.12
N GLU A 15 10.46 8.31 13.15
CA GLU A 15 11.13 7.01 12.98
C GLU A 15 12.65 7.17 12.72
N GLU A 16 13.04 8.15 11.91
CA GLU A 16 14.46 8.49 11.69
C GLU A 16 15.17 9.06 12.92
N LEU A 17 14.42 9.66 13.86
CA LEU A 17 14.94 10.24 15.10
C LEU A 17 14.93 9.25 16.27
N ARG A 18 14.49 8.01 16.06
CA ARG A 18 14.51 6.98 17.12
C ARG A 18 15.93 6.76 17.64
N GLY A 19 16.05 6.49 18.93
CA GLY A 19 17.33 6.35 19.62
C GLY A 19 18.03 7.67 19.96
N MET A 20 17.60 8.81 19.39
CA MET A 20 18.19 10.12 19.75
C MET A 20 17.71 10.64 21.10
N HIS A 21 16.46 10.36 21.49
CA HIS A 21 15.91 10.68 22.81
C HIS A 21 14.71 9.77 23.14
N PRO A 22 14.54 9.30 24.39
CA PRO A 22 13.40 8.46 24.80
C PRO A 22 12.00 9.06 24.56
N VAL A 23 11.92 10.37 24.32
CA VAL A 23 10.63 11.07 24.12
C VAL A 23 10.04 10.75 22.74
N ILE A 24 10.88 10.37 21.78
CA ILE A 24 10.46 10.05 20.42
C ILE A 24 9.57 8.80 20.42
N ASP A 25 9.98 7.76 21.15
CA ASP A 25 9.20 6.52 21.27
C ASP A 25 7.88 6.77 22.01
N LEU A 26 7.92 7.52 23.12
CA LEU A 26 6.71 7.93 23.85
C LEU A 26 5.75 8.75 22.98
N LEU A 27 6.25 9.65 22.14
CA LEU A 27 5.44 10.46 21.25
C LEU A 27 4.78 9.61 20.15
N LEU A 28 5.52 8.66 19.57
CA LEU A 28 5.00 7.72 18.58
C LEU A 28 3.88 6.85 19.17
N GLU A 29 4.11 6.32 20.38
CA GLU A 29 3.13 5.51 21.11
C GLU A 29 1.88 6.34 21.48
N HIS A 30 2.08 7.53 22.03
CA HIS A 30 0.98 8.44 22.35
C HIS A 30 0.11 8.76 21.12
N ARG A 31 0.72 9.05 19.96
CA ARG A 31 -0.01 9.34 18.72
C ARG A 31 -0.81 8.16 18.24
N LYS A 32 -0.23 6.96 18.29
CA LYS A 32 -0.93 5.72 17.95
C LYS A 32 -2.18 5.55 18.81
N TYR A 33 -2.05 5.57 20.13
CA TYR A 33 -3.21 5.37 21.02
C TYR A 33 -4.21 6.53 20.97
N SER A 34 -3.73 7.76 20.86
CA SER A 34 -4.61 8.93 20.68
C SER A 34 -5.43 8.80 19.41
N LYS A 35 -4.84 8.35 18.29
CA LYS A 35 -5.57 8.11 17.05
C LYS A 35 -6.57 6.97 17.21
N LEU A 36 -6.17 5.86 17.82
CA LEU A 36 -7.06 4.72 18.06
C LEU A 36 -8.28 5.12 18.90
N LYS A 37 -8.02 5.83 20.00
CA LYS A 37 -9.04 6.32 20.93
C LYS A 37 -9.98 7.31 20.25
N SER A 38 -9.45 8.43 19.77
CA SER A 38 -10.26 9.53 19.24
C SER A 38 -11.03 9.18 17.97
N THR A 39 -10.40 8.48 17.03
CA THR A 39 -10.99 8.24 15.70
C THR A 39 -11.89 7.01 15.66
N TYR A 40 -11.62 6.00 16.48
CA TYR A 40 -12.37 4.75 16.42
C TYR A 40 -13.13 4.47 17.70
N VAL A 41 -12.46 4.40 18.86
CA VAL A 41 -13.09 3.99 20.13
C VAL A 41 -14.15 4.98 20.60
N ASP A 42 -13.84 6.28 20.58
CA ASP A 42 -14.75 7.31 21.06
C ASP A 42 -15.78 7.71 20.00
N ALA A 43 -15.36 7.79 18.74
CA ALA A 43 -16.18 8.34 17.66
C ALA A 43 -17.19 7.33 17.10
N LEU A 44 -16.79 6.09 16.81
CA LEU A 44 -17.69 5.13 16.14
C LEU A 44 -18.96 4.82 16.96
N PRO A 45 -18.90 4.61 18.29
CA PRO A 45 -20.12 4.38 19.08
C PRO A 45 -21.11 5.54 19.04
N ARG A 46 -20.62 6.78 18.87
CA ARG A 46 -21.46 7.99 18.76
C ARG A 46 -22.14 8.12 17.40
N LEU A 47 -21.71 7.35 16.41
CA LEU A 47 -22.25 7.34 15.04
C LEU A 47 -23.25 6.19 14.82
N ILE A 48 -23.63 5.48 15.87
CA ILE A 48 -24.66 4.45 15.80
C ILE A 48 -26.01 5.14 15.59
N HIS A 49 -26.68 4.80 14.49
CA HIS A 49 -28.02 5.29 14.22
C HIS A 49 -29.01 4.72 15.24
N PRO A 50 -29.82 5.56 15.91
CA PRO A 50 -30.67 5.14 17.02
C PRO A 50 -31.68 4.07 16.62
N ASP A 51 -32.30 4.20 15.44
CA ASP A 51 -33.36 3.27 15.03
C ASP A 51 -32.85 1.92 14.53
N THR A 52 -31.66 1.87 13.92
CA THR A 52 -31.14 0.62 13.34
C THR A 52 -30.13 -0.07 14.24
N GLY A 53 -29.52 0.66 15.20
CA GLY A 53 -28.39 0.17 15.98
C GLY A 53 -27.15 -0.12 15.13
N ARG A 54 -26.95 0.60 14.02
CA ARG A 54 -25.86 0.38 13.05
C ARG A 54 -25.15 1.68 12.69
N ILE A 55 -23.91 1.55 12.26
CA ILE A 55 -23.15 2.63 11.63
C ILE A 55 -23.40 2.57 10.13
N HIS A 56 -23.77 3.69 9.53
CA HIS A 56 -23.99 3.83 8.08
C HIS A 56 -22.89 4.72 7.52
N THR A 57 -22.09 4.20 6.59
CA THR A 57 -21.05 4.98 5.90
C THR A 57 -21.57 5.51 4.57
N SER A 58 -21.01 6.61 4.10
CA SER A 58 -21.25 7.16 2.77
C SER A 58 -20.11 6.78 1.82
N PHE A 59 -20.43 6.04 0.76
CA PHE A 59 -19.49 5.74 -0.32
C PHE A 59 -19.54 6.80 -1.41
N GLN A 60 -18.45 7.56 -1.54
CA GLN A 60 -18.29 8.59 -2.55
C GLN A 60 -17.77 7.97 -3.84
N GLN A 61 -18.56 8.06 -4.91
CA GLN A 61 -18.27 7.40 -6.19
C GLN A 61 -17.52 8.28 -7.20
N THR A 62 -17.54 9.60 -7.02
CA THR A 62 -17.05 10.58 -8.02
C THR A 62 -15.86 11.41 -7.55
N ILE A 63 -15.18 11.01 -6.47
CA ILE A 63 -14.10 11.81 -5.85
C ILE A 63 -12.71 11.39 -6.33
N ALA A 64 -12.40 10.09 -6.32
CA ALA A 64 -11.04 9.65 -6.64
C ALA A 64 -10.78 9.73 -8.15
N ALA A 65 -9.69 10.41 -8.55
CA ALA A 65 -9.27 10.49 -9.94
C ALA A 65 -9.02 9.11 -10.60
N THR A 66 -8.72 8.09 -9.81
CA THR A 66 -8.51 6.71 -10.27
C THR A 66 -9.80 5.87 -10.36
N GLY A 67 -10.94 6.41 -9.92
CA GLY A 67 -12.22 5.70 -9.88
C GLY A 67 -12.44 4.78 -8.68
N ARG A 68 -11.54 4.78 -7.69
CA ARG A 68 -11.77 4.10 -6.41
C ARG A 68 -12.92 4.78 -5.64
N LEU A 69 -13.70 4.01 -4.90
CA LEU A 69 -14.61 4.56 -3.90
C LEU A 69 -13.81 5.15 -2.74
N SER A 70 -14.30 6.23 -2.14
CA SER A 70 -13.90 6.65 -0.80
C SER A 70 -15.06 6.53 0.17
N SER A 71 -14.76 6.35 1.46
CA SER A 71 -15.74 6.21 2.52
C SER A 71 -15.62 7.38 3.49
N THR A 72 -16.77 7.97 3.85
CA THR A 72 -16.88 9.14 4.71
C THR A 72 -18.03 8.96 5.71
N GLU A 73 -17.95 9.65 6.85
CA GLU A 73 -19.02 9.74 7.86
C GLU A 73 -19.62 8.40 8.33
N PRO A 74 -18.83 7.47 8.90
CA PRO A 74 -17.38 7.48 9.05
C PRO A 74 -16.65 6.78 7.90
N ASN A 75 -15.33 6.99 7.79
CA ASN A 75 -14.50 6.19 6.89
C ASN A 75 -14.33 4.77 7.45
N LEU A 76 -14.90 3.78 6.77
CA LEU A 76 -14.80 2.36 7.12
C LEU A 76 -13.78 1.59 6.27
N GLN A 77 -13.14 2.24 5.29
CA GLN A 77 -12.09 1.63 4.46
C GLN A 77 -10.72 1.61 5.17
N ASN A 78 -10.53 2.43 6.22
CA ASN A 78 -9.24 2.59 6.91
C ASN A 78 -9.20 2.02 8.33
N ILE A 79 -10.13 1.11 8.68
CA ILE A 79 -10.13 0.48 10.01
C ILE A 79 -8.81 -0.28 10.23
N PRO A 80 -8.10 -0.06 11.36
CA PRO A 80 -6.76 -0.61 11.57
C PRO A 80 -6.71 -2.15 11.50
N ILE A 81 -5.60 -2.69 10.98
CA ILE A 81 -5.40 -4.15 10.84
C ILE A 81 -3.98 -4.64 11.17
N ARG A 82 -2.97 -3.77 10.99
CA ARG A 82 -1.55 -4.13 11.06
C ARG A 82 -1.15 -4.61 12.46
N GLU A 83 -1.35 -3.76 13.46
CA GLU A 83 -1.00 -4.06 14.85
C GLU A 83 -2.20 -4.66 15.61
N GLU A 84 -1.91 -5.53 16.58
CA GLU A 84 -2.93 -6.24 17.35
C GLU A 84 -3.89 -5.28 18.08
N THR A 85 -3.36 -4.25 18.75
CA THR A 85 -4.14 -3.22 19.44
C THR A 85 -5.11 -2.49 18.50
N GLY A 86 -4.67 -2.18 17.28
CA GLY A 86 -5.54 -1.60 16.26
C GLY A 86 -6.55 -2.62 15.71
N ARG A 87 -6.12 -3.86 15.49
CA ARG A 87 -6.97 -4.96 14.99
C ARG A 87 -8.11 -5.28 15.96
N ALA A 88 -7.90 -5.08 17.25
CA ALA A 88 -8.95 -5.25 18.26
C ALA A 88 -10.19 -4.39 18.00
N ILE A 89 -10.05 -3.22 17.36
CA ILE A 89 -11.18 -2.37 16.94
C ILE A 89 -12.14 -3.13 16.02
N ARG A 90 -11.62 -4.01 15.15
CA ARG A 90 -12.45 -4.80 14.22
C ARG A 90 -13.38 -5.77 14.94
N LYS A 91 -13.07 -6.16 16.19
CA LYS A 91 -13.95 -7.02 17.00
C LYS A 91 -15.27 -6.33 17.37
N GLY A 92 -15.33 -5.00 17.29
CA GLY A 92 -16.58 -4.25 17.47
C GLY A 92 -17.54 -4.33 16.28
N PHE A 93 -17.07 -4.81 15.12
CA PHE A 93 -17.92 -5.02 13.94
C PHE A 93 -18.44 -6.45 13.97
N VAL A 94 -19.73 -6.61 14.27
CA VAL A 94 -20.38 -7.90 14.43
C VAL A 94 -21.48 -8.09 13.39
N PRO A 95 -21.76 -9.34 12.96
CA PRO A 95 -22.90 -9.61 12.08
C PRO A 95 -24.22 -9.37 12.82
N ALA A 96 -25.30 -9.21 12.06
CA ALA A 96 -26.64 -9.31 12.64
C ALA A 96 -26.87 -10.74 13.20
N SER A 97 -27.80 -10.88 14.15
CA SER A 97 -28.13 -12.18 14.74
C SER A 97 -28.45 -13.23 13.65
N GLY A 98 -27.94 -14.46 13.84
CA GLY A 98 -28.09 -15.55 12.88
C GLY A 98 -27.22 -15.44 11.61
N ASN A 99 -26.37 -14.42 11.49
CA ASN A 99 -25.51 -14.21 10.32
C ASN A 99 -24.01 -14.31 10.67
N ILE A 100 -23.19 -14.38 9.62
CA ILE A 100 -21.73 -14.32 9.69
C ILE A 100 -21.20 -13.12 8.88
N LEU A 101 -19.99 -12.67 9.20
CA LEU A 101 -19.25 -11.74 8.34
C LEU A 101 -18.34 -12.55 7.40
N LEU A 102 -18.54 -12.40 6.10
CA LEU A 102 -17.66 -12.96 5.07
C LEU A 102 -16.77 -11.85 4.51
N ALA A 103 -15.45 -12.03 4.56
CA ALA A 103 -14.48 -11.13 3.97
C ALA A 103 -13.81 -11.80 2.77
N LEU A 104 -13.88 -11.15 1.61
CA LEU A 104 -13.27 -11.59 0.36
C LEU A 104 -12.33 -10.50 -0.13
N ASP A 105 -11.10 -10.87 -0.45
CA ASP A 105 -10.06 -9.95 -0.91
C ASP A 105 -9.30 -10.58 -2.09
N TYR A 106 -9.00 -9.78 -3.11
CA TYR A 106 -8.26 -10.28 -4.26
C TYR A 106 -6.78 -10.44 -3.90
N SER A 107 -6.24 -11.65 -4.07
CA SER A 107 -4.80 -11.88 -3.95
C SER A 107 -4.02 -11.11 -5.03
N GLN A 108 -3.38 -10.01 -4.62
CA GLN A 108 -2.45 -9.21 -5.44
C GLN A 108 -3.07 -8.63 -6.72
N ILE A 109 -4.29 -8.10 -6.65
CA ILE A 109 -5.02 -7.60 -7.83
C ILE A 109 -4.22 -6.56 -8.63
N GLU A 110 -3.52 -5.63 -7.98
CA GLU A 110 -2.73 -4.62 -8.70
C GLU A 110 -1.60 -5.21 -9.52
N LEU A 111 -0.90 -6.23 -8.99
CA LEU A 111 0.18 -6.90 -9.72
C LEU A 111 -0.37 -7.78 -10.85
N ARG A 112 -1.55 -8.41 -10.66
CA ARG A 112 -2.24 -9.16 -11.73
C ARG A 112 -2.68 -8.25 -12.86
N ILE A 113 -3.21 -7.06 -12.53
CA ILE A 113 -3.57 -6.03 -13.51
C ILE A 113 -2.31 -5.53 -14.23
N LEU A 114 -1.21 -5.31 -13.50
CA LEU A 114 0.07 -4.93 -14.13
C LEU A 114 0.54 -6.00 -15.11
N ALA A 115 0.56 -7.28 -14.71
CA ALA A 115 0.91 -8.39 -15.61
C ALA A 115 0.03 -8.41 -16.86
N HIS A 116 -1.26 -8.13 -16.71
CA HIS A 116 -2.19 -8.03 -17.83
C HIS A 116 -1.85 -6.90 -18.80
N TYR A 117 -1.55 -5.69 -18.30
CA TYR A 117 -1.21 -4.56 -19.18
C TYR A 117 0.18 -4.69 -19.78
N ALA A 118 1.16 -5.03 -18.94
CA ALA A 118 2.57 -5.12 -19.33
C ALA A 118 2.83 -6.29 -20.29
N LYS A 119 1.96 -7.31 -20.29
CA LYS A 119 2.17 -8.57 -21.00
C LYS A 119 3.54 -9.16 -20.72
N ASP A 120 4.04 -8.93 -19.51
CA ASP A 120 5.36 -9.38 -19.09
C ASP A 120 5.32 -10.90 -18.85
N GLU A 121 6.13 -11.63 -19.62
CA GLU A 121 6.10 -13.10 -19.63
C GLU A 121 6.40 -13.69 -18.25
N ALA A 122 7.38 -13.12 -17.53
CA ALA A 122 7.78 -13.60 -16.21
C ALA A 122 6.68 -13.36 -15.16
N LEU A 123 6.01 -12.19 -15.18
CA LEU A 123 4.85 -11.94 -14.31
C LEU A 123 3.65 -12.81 -14.66
N LEU A 124 3.35 -12.98 -15.95
CA LEU A 124 2.24 -13.82 -16.40
C LEU A 124 2.46 -15.28 -16.00
N ASP A 125 3.65 -15.84 -16.25
CA ASP A 125 4.02 -17.20 -15.84
C ASP A 125 3.94 -17.37 -14.32
N ALA A 126 4.43 -16.39 -13.55
CA ALA A 126 4.34 -16.44 -12.09
C ALA A 126 2.89 -16.51 -11.60
N PHE A 127 1.96 -15.74 -12.19
CA PHE A 127 0.55 -15.77 -11.80
C PHE A 127 -0.22 -16.99 -12.31
N GLN A 128 0.13 -17.51 -13.49
CA GLN A 128 -0.51 -18.71 -14.06
C GLN A 128 -0.15 -19.97 -13.28
N ASN A 129 1.07 -20.01 -12.72
CA ASN A 129 1.58 -21.14 -11.94
C ASN A 129 1.53 -20.91 -10.42
N ASP A 130 0.77 -19.91 -9.96
CA ASP A 130 0.61 -19.52 -8.55
C ASP A 130 1.94 -19.41 -7.77
N ARG A 131 2.97 -18.88 -8.44
CA ARG A 131 4.29 -18.72 -7.84
C ARG A 131 4.33 -17.46 -6.97
N ASP A 132 5.13 -17.52 -5.91
CA ASP A 132 5.35 -16.38 -5.04
C ASP A 132 6.22 -15.31 -5.73
N ILE A 133 5.55 -14.32 -6.32
CA ILE A 133 6.21 -13.20 -7.01
C ILE A 133 7.16 -12.44 -6.09
N HIS A 134 6.83 -12.27 -4.80
CA HIS A 134 7.74 -11.57 -3.89
C HIS A 134 9.02 -12.37 -3.65
N ALA A 135 8.92 -13.70 -3.59
CA ALA A 135 10.10 -14.56 -3.51
C ALA A 135 10.91 -14.59 -4.82
N ILE A 136 10.24 -14.61 -5.99
CA ILE A 136 10.90 -14.50 -7.30
C ILE A 136 11.66 -13.18 -7.40
N THR A 137 10.98 -12.07 -7.08
CA THR A 137 11.62 -10.75 -7.11
C THR A 137 12.76 -10.70 -6.09
N ALA A 138 12.58 -11.21 -4.87
CA ALA A 138 13.66 -11.24 -3.88
C ALA A 138 14.89 -12.04 -4.36
N SER A 139 14.66 -13.21 -4.96
CA SER A 139 15.72 -14.06 -5.52
C SER A 139 16.56 -13.27 -6.54
N SER A 140 15.90 -12.58 -7.47
CA SER A 140 16.56 -11.72 -8.46
C SER A 140 17.26 -10.51 -7.82
N LEU A 141 16.57 -9.80 -6.93
CA LEU A 141 17.10 -8.58 -6.30
C LEU A 141 18.31 -8.85 -5.42
N PHE A 142 18.38 -9.99 -4.74
CA PHE A 142 19.46 -10.32 -3.80
C PHE A 142 20.47 -11.35 -4.34
N GLY A 143 20.25 -11.88 -5.54
CA GLY A 143 21.13 -12.88 -6.16
C GLY A 143 21.20 -14.19 -5.37
N VAL A 144 20.08 -14.60 -4.75
CA VAL A 144 19.98 -15.84 -3.95
C VAL A 144 18.95 -16.78 -4.59
N ASP A 145 19.12 -18.09 -4.43
CA ASP A 145 18.08 -19.05 -4.85
C ASP A 145 16.75 -18.75 -4.16
N GLN A 146 15.63 -18.95 -4.87
CA GLN A 146 14.29 -18.71 -4.33
C GLN A 146 14.02 -19.47 -3.01
N LYS A 147 14.61 -20.67 -2.86
CA LYS A 147 14.51 -21.49 -1.63
C LYS A 147 15.26 -20.89 -0.43
N ASN A 148 16.24 -20.04 -0.70
CA ASN A 148 17.09 -19.40 0.29
C ASN A 148 16.67 -17.94 0.58
N VAL A 149 15.56 -17.48 0.00
CA VAL A 149 15.00 -16.15 0.27
C VAL A 149 14.53 -16.07 1.72
N SER A 150 15.11 -15.14 2.47
CA SER A 150 14.69 -14.89 3.85
C SER A 150 13.36 -14.12 3.93
N PRO A 151 12.61 -14.21 5.05
CA PRO A 151 11.40 -13.40 5.25
C PRO A 151 11.62 -11.89 5.10
N ASP A 152 12.79 -11.39 5.52
CA ASP A 152 13.18 -9.99 5.36
C ASP A 152 13.39 -9.62 3.89
N GLN A 153 14.15 -10.43 3.14
CA GLN A 153 14.36 -10.24 1.71
C GLN A 153 13.04 -10.24 0.95
N ARG A 154 12.14 -11.17 1.26
CA ARG A 154 10.78 -11.22 0.70
C ARG A 154 9.98 -9.96 1.03
N SER A 155 10.08 -9.46 2.25
CA SER A 155 9.40 -8.23 2.69
C SER A 155 9.93 -6.99 1.95
N ARG A 156 11.26 -6.88 1.79
CA ARG A 156 11.90 -5.81 1.00
C ARG A 156 11.48 -5.88 -0.47
N ALA A 157 11.49 -7.07 -1.07
CA ALA A 157 11.04 -7.27 -2.45
C ALA A 157 9.56 -6.92 -2.65
N LYS A 158 8.70 -7.25 -1.68
CA LYS A 158 7.31 -6.79 -1.68
C LYS A 158 7.22 -5.27 -1.72
N THR A 159 7.99 -4.57 -0.89
CA THR A 159 8.05 -3.10 -0.89
C THR A 159 8.54 -2.56 -2.24
N VAL A 160 9.56 -3.19 -2.84
CA VAL A 160 10.07 -2.82 -4.17
C VAL A 160 8.97 -2.99 -5.24
N ASN A 161 8.31 -4.15 -5.31
CA ASN A 161 7.27 -4.42 -6.30
C ASN A 161 6.18 -3.34 -6.28
N PHE A 162 5.62 -3.05 -5.09
CA PHE A 162 4.60 -2.02 -4.98
C PHE A 162 5.15 -0.62 -5.26
N SER A 163 6.34 -0.28 -4.77
CA SER A 163 6.93 1.04 -5.00
C SER A 163 7.13 1.32 -6.50
N ILE A 164 7.65 0.35 -7.26
CA ILE A 164 7.88 0.51 -8.69
C ILE A 164 6.56 0.56 -9.47
N VAL A 165 5.57 -0.27 -9.12
CA VAL A 165 4.20 -0.17 -9.70
C VAL A 165 3.60 1.22 -9.51
N TYR A 166 3.91 1.90 -8.40
CA TYR A 166 3.46 3.26 -8.12
C TYR A 166 4.39 4.36 -8.68
N GLY A 167 5.37 4.01 -9.51
CA GLY A 167 6.26 4.99 -10.15
C GLY A 167 7.21 5.69 -9.18
N VAL A 168 7.58 5.04 -8.08
CA VAL A 168 8.52 5.59 -7.10
C VAL A 168 9.92 5.70 -7.71
N THR A 169 10.57 6.85 -7.53
CA THR A 169 11.95 7.08 -7.94
C THR A 169 12.96 6.42 -6.98
N ASP A 170 14.23 6.33 -7.40
CA ASP A 170 15.36 5.90 -6.57
C ASP A 170 15.36 6.59 -5.19
N TYR A 171 15.09 7.90 -5.14
CA TYR A 171 15.00 8.65 -3.89
C TYR A 171 13.86 8.20 -3.00
N GLY A 172 12.67 7.99 -3.56
CA GLY A 172 11.53 7.52 -2.77
C GLY A 172 11.75 6.10 -2.27
N LEU A 173 12.33 5.23 -3.10
CA LEU A 173 12.62 3.85 -2.73
C LEU A 173 13.72 3.77 -1.66
N SER A 174 14.76 4.61 -1.76
CA SER A 174 15.83 4.68 -0.76
C SER A 174 15.28 5.04 0.62
N ARG A 175 14.29 5.94 0.68
CA ARG A 175 13.60 6.32 1.92
C ARG A 175 12.68 5.21 2.45
N ASN A 176 11.93 4.54 1.56
CA ASN A 176 11.05 3.45 1.95
C ASN A 176 11.82 2.25 2.54
N LEU A 177 13.02 1.98 2.03
CA LEU A 177 13.85 0.84 2.44
C LEU A 177 14.95 1.20 3.45
N GLY A 178 15.19 2.48 3.72
CA GLY A 178 16.28 2.92 4.59
C GLY A 178 17.68 2.63 4.03
N ILE A 179 17.82 2.66 2.70
CA ILE A 179 19.07 2.32 1.98
C ILE A 179 19.65 3.53 1.24
N GLY A 180 20.87 3.39 0.72
CA GLY A 180 21.49 4.39 -0.14
C GLY A 180 20.77 4.53 -1.49
N ARG A 181 20.78 5.73 -2.08
CA ARG A 181 20.16 5.97 -3.40
C ARG A 181 20.73 5.07 -4.50
N LYS A 182 22.04 4.83 -4.49
CA LYS A 182 22.70 3.95 -5.46
C LYS A 182 22.15 2.53 -5.38
N GLU A 183 22.04 1.98 -4.16
CA GLU A 183 21.43 0.65 -3.93
C GLU A 183 19.97 0.64 -4.37
N ALA A 184 19.20 1.70 -4.08
CA ALA A 184 17.81 1.80 -4.54
C ALA A 184 17.70 1.80 -6.07
N GLN A 185 18.57 2.51 -6.78
CA GLN A 185 18.62 2.50 -8.25
C GLN A 185 18.97 1.10 -8.78
N GLU A 186 19.98 0.45 -8.20
CA GLU A 186 20.34 -0.94 -8.56
C GLU A 186 19.17 -1.92 -8.39
N LEU A 187 18.35 -1.76 -7.34
CA LEU A 187 17.15 -2.57 -7.15
C LEU A 187 16.08 -2.29 -8.21
N ILE A 188 15.89 -1.03 -8.61
CA ILE A 188 14.97 -0.65 -9.68
C ILE A 188 15.43 -1.26 -11.01
N ASP A 189 16.73 -1.19 -11.30
CA ASP A 189 17.28 -1.74 -12.54
C ASP A 189 17.13 -3.26 -12.60
N ARG A 190 17.49 -3.99 -11.52
CA ARG A 190 17.26 -5.44 -11.42
C ARG A 190 15.79 -5.83 -11.54
N PHE A 191 14.88 -5.03 -10.97
CA PHE A 191 13.44 -5.29 -11.12
C PHE A 191 13.03 -5.24 -12.60
N PHE A 192 13.49 -4.23 -13.34
CA PHE A 192 13.15 -4.11 -14.75
C PHE A 192 13.90 -5.09 -15.65
N GLU A 193 15.09 -5.55 -15.27
CA GLU A 193 15.76 -6.69 -15.91
C GLU A 193 14.95 -7.98 -15.74
N THR A 194 14.33 -8.16 -14.56
CA THR A 194 13.46 -9.31 -14.26
C THR A 194 12.12 -9.22 -15.00
N TYR A 195 11.57 -8.01 -15.12
CA TYR A 195 10.26 -7.74 -15.68
C TYR A 195 10.33 -6.68 -16.81
N PRO A 196 10.97 -7.00 -17.95
CA PRO A 196 11.20 -6.04 -19.04
C PRO A 196 9.90 -5.51 -19.67
N GLY A 197 8.83 -6.32 -19.68
CA GLY A 197 7.51 -5.90 -20.17
C GLY A 197 6.91 -4.78 -19.32
N VAL A 198 7.22 -4.76 -18.02
CA VAL A 198 6.79 -3.68 -17.13
C VAL A 198 7.48 -2.36 -17.49
N ARG A 199 8.79 -2.37 -17.75
CA ARG A 199 9.52 -1.16 -18.19
C ARG A 199 8.91 -0.62 -19.48
N LYS A 200 8.74 -1.50 -20.46
CA LYS A 200 8.13 -1.16 -21.76
C LYS A 200 6.76 -0.52 -21.59
N TYR A 201 5.88 -1.13 -20.80
CA TYR A 201 4.54 -0.59 -20.55
C TYR A 201 4.57 0.78 -19.86
N MET A 202 5.47 0.99 -18.90
CA MET A 202 5.61 2.29 -18.25
C MET A 202 6.06 3.36 -19.24
N ASP A 203 7.07 3.07 -20.06
CA ASP A 203 7.59 4.00 -21.07
C ASP A 203 6.52 4.34 -22.12
N GLU A 204 5.80 3.33 -22.63
CA GLU A 204 4.71 3.51 -23.59
C GLU A 204 3.54 4.31 -22.99
N THR A 205 3.21 4.08 -21.71
CA THR A 205 2.15 4.81 -21.01
C THR A 205 2.52 6.29 -20.83
N ILE A 206 3.78 6.59 -20.53
CA ILE A 206 4.27 7.97 -20.41
C ILE A 206 4.19 8.67 -21.77
N GLN A 207 4.69 8.04 -22.84
CA GLN A 207 4.63 8.60 -24.20
C GLN A 207 3.18 8.81 -24.66
N PHE A 208 2.28 7.87 -24.34
CA PHE A 208 0.86 8.01 -24.63
C PHE A 208 0.27 9.23 -23.92
N ALA A 209 0.57 9.40 -22.63
CA ALA A 209 0.08 10.51 -21.82
C ALA A 209 0.60 11.87 -22.31
N GLU A 210 1.88 11.96 -22.69
CA GLU A 210 2.48 13.16 -23.27
C GLU A 210 1.81 13.56 -24.59
N LYS A 211 1.45 12.57 -25.42
CA LYS A 211 0.82 12.79 -26.72
C LYS A 211 -0.68 13.12 -26.63
N HIS A 212 -1.42 12.47 -25.74
CA HIS A 212 -2.88 12.55 -25.70
C HIS A 212 -3.42 13.39 -24.54
N GLY A 213 -2.60 13.65 -23.52
CA GLY A 213 -2.97 14.42 -22.33
C GLY A 213 -3.79 13.65 -21.28
N TYR A 214 -3.92 12.33 -21.42
CA TYR A 214 -4.62 11.45 -20.47
C TYR A 214 -4.09 10.01 -20.51
N VAL A 215 -4.46 9.19 -19.53
CA VAL A 215 -4.34 7.72 -19.56
C VAL A 215 -5.69 7.05 -19.36
N GLU A 216 -5.83 5.78 -19.77
CA GLU A 216 -7.08 5.02 -19.66
C GLU A 216 -6.93 3.70 -18.91
N THR A 217 -8.00 3.25 -18.26
CA THR A 217 -8.13 1.89 -17.71
C THR A 217 -8.75 0.92 -18.73
N LEU A 218 -8.78 -0.39 -18.41
CA LEU A 218 -9.43 -1.45 -19.21
C LEU A 218 -10.88 -1.14 -19.62
N SER A 219 -11.60 -0.39 -18.78
CA SER A 219 -12.99 0.01 -19.02
C SER A 219 -13.12 1.43 -19.59
N GLY A 220 -12.02 2.05 -20.01
CA GLY A 220 -12.01 3.40 -20.61
C GLY A 220 -12.10 4.55 -19.61
N ARG A 221 -11.86 4.33 -18.31
CA ARG A 221 -11.81 5.44 -17.35
C ARG A 221 -10.55 6.27 -17.59
N ARG A 222 -10.71 7.59 -17.75
CA ARG A 222 -9.62 8.54 -17.99
C ARG A 222 -9.15 9.25 -16.72
N ARG A 223 -7.87 9.62 -16.71
CA ARG A 223 -7.28 10.59 -15.78
C ARG A 223 -6.36 11.54 -16.54
#